data_AF-A0A977KCF4-F1
#
_entry.id   AF-A0A977KCF4-F1
#
_cell.length_a   1.000
_cell.length_b   1.000
_cell.length_c   1.000
_cell.angle_alpha   90.00
_cell.angle_beta   90.00
_cell.angle_gamma   90.00
#
_symmetry.space_group_name_H-M   'P 1'
#
loop_
_entity.id
_entity.type
_entity.pdbx_description
1 polymer ?
#
loop_
_entity_poly.entity_id
_entity_poly.type
_entity_poly.pdbx_seq_one_letter_code
_entity_poly.pdbx_strand_id
1 'polypeptide(L)'
;MESKDLILTIIYMNTKRGRHLNEKGIAEIAETFGVKLEPNAIRDLIEIGLLNEKYELTPEGEELAKRAVERIEREIKKGPLGALKWLTLRMKFVPEGVKPEWLYSED
;
A
#
# COMPACT_ATOMS: atom_id res chain seq x y z
N MET A 1 -9.99 7.32 5.72
CA MET A 1 -8.95 6.99 4.73
C MET A 1 -9.62 6.24 3.61
N GLU A 2 -9.52 6.74 2.39
CA GLU A 2 -10.14 6.11 1.21
C GLU A 2 -9.34 4.86 0.79
N SER A 3 -10.02 3.86 0.21
CA SER A 3 -9.39 2.60 -0.20
C SER A 3 -8.22 2.81 -1.17
N LYS A 4 -8.31 3.81 -2.06
CA LYS A 4 -7.22 4.20 -2.98
C LYS A 4 -5.96 4.69 -2.27
N ASP A 5 -6.11 5.54 -1.25
CA ASP A 5 -4.98 6.11 -0.51
C ASP A 5 -4.22 4.99 0.21
N LEU A 6 -4.96 4.00 0.72
CA LEU A 6 -4.38 2.83 1.36
C LEU A 6 -3.62 1.96 0.35
N ILE A 7 -4.19 1.65 -0.82
CA ILE A 7 -3.51 0.86 -1.86
C ILE A 7 -2.20 1.53 -2.29
N LEU A 8 -2.24 2.82 -2.63
CA LEU A 8 -1.06 3.57 -3.05
C LEU A 8 0.00 3.61 -1.95
N THR A 9 -0.43 3.78 -0.69
CA THR A 9 0.47 3.73 0.48
C THR A 9 1.11 2.35 0.64
N ILE A 10 0.35 1.26 0.45
CA ILE A 10 0.83 -0.11 0.57
C ILE A 10 1.93 -0.39 -0.45
N ILE A 11 1.67 -0.03 -1.72
CA ILE A 11 2.63 -0.21 -2.81
C ILE A 11 3.87 0.63 -2.54
N TYR A 12 3.70 1.93 -2.28
CA TYR A 12 4.80 2.86 -2.03
C TYR A 12 5.76 2.39 -0.93
N MET A 13 5.22 1.99 0.23
CA MET A 13 6.02 1.57 1.37
C MET A 13 6.78 0.25 1.11
N ASN A 14 6.25 -0.62 0.26
CA ASN A 14 6.94 -1.86 -0.14
C ASN A 14 7.97 -1.63 -1.22
N THR A 15 7.67 -0.81 -2.23
CA THR A 15 8.64 -0.45 -3.26
C THR A 15 9.87 0.25 -2.67
N LYS A 16 9.69 1.15 -1.68
CA LYS A 16 10.82 1.77 -0.95
C LYS A 16 11.68 0.77 -0.16
N ARG A 17 11.19 -0.46 0.04
CA ARG A 17 11.93 -1.58 0.66
C ARG A 17 12.45 -2.59 -0.37
N GLY A 18 12.37 -2.27 -1.67
CA GLY A 18 12.75 -3.18 -2.76
C GLY A 18 11.79 -4.35 -2.94
N ARG A 19 10.52 -4.20 -2.55
CA ARG A 19 9.50 -5.25 -2.66
C ARG A 19 8.39 -4.82 -3.60
N HIS A 20 8.10 -5.65 -4.59
CA HIS A 20 7.01 -5.47 -5.54
C HIS A 20 5.89 -6.42 -5.16
N LEU A 21 4.65 -5.93 -5.09
CA LEU A 21 3.49 -6.68 -4.60
C LEU A 21 2.48 -6.88 -5.71
N ASN A 22 2.02 -8.11 -5.90
CA ASN A 22 0.89 -8.36 -6.78
C ASN A 22 -0.44 -7.96 -6.13
N GLU A 23 -1.51 -7.96 -6.92
CA GLU A 23 -2.88 -7.64 -6.46
C GLU A 23 -3.28 -8.40 -5.19
N LYS A 24 -2.95 -9.68 -5.11
CA LYS A 24 -3.23 -10.51 -3.93
C LYS A 24 -2.50 -10.00 -2.69
N GLY A 25 -1.20 -9.71 -2.80
CA GLY A 25 -0.41 -9.16 -1.70
C GLY A 25 -0.95 -7.81 -1.23
N ILE A 26 -1.38 -6.95 -2.15
CA ILE A 26 -1.99 -5.65 -1.83
C ILE A 26 -3.31 -5.85 -1.07
N ALA A 27 -4.19 -6.73 -1.55
CA ALA A 27 -5.47 -7.02 -0.92
C ALA A 27 -5.33 -7.62 0.48
N GLU A 28 -4.45 -8.59 0.66
CA GLU A 28 -4.22 -9.21 1.97
C GLU A 28 -3.66 -8.20 2.98
N ILE A 29 -2.74 -7.32 2.57
CA ILE A 29 -2.25 -6.25 3.43
C ILE A 29 -3.39 -5.28 3.80
N ALA A 30 -4.24 -4.90 2.85
CA ALA A 30 -5.39 -4.04 3.13
C ALA A 30 -6.35 -4.68 4.15
N GLU A 31 -6.61 -5.98 4.05
CA GLU A 31 -7.43 -6.72 5.01
C GLU A 31 -6.83 -6.71 6.42
N THR A 32 -5.50 -6.74 6.56
CA THR A 32 -4.86 -6.60 7.89
C THR A 32 -5.14 -5.24 8.56
N PHE A 33 -5.53 -4.23 7.78
CA PHE A 33 -5.96 -2.92 8.27
C PHE A 33 -7.47 -2.82 8.52
N GLY A 34 -8.20 -3.94 8.33
CA GLY A 34 -9.66 -3.99 8.41
C GLY A 34 -10.33 -3.35 7.20
N VAL A 35 -9.62 -3.21 6.07
CA VAL A 35 -10.14 -2.60 4.85
C VAL A 35 -10.27 -3.68 3.78
N LYS A 36 -11.51 -3.94 3.37
CA LYS A 36 -11.79 -4.83 2.23
C LYS A 36 -11.77 -3.99 0.96
N LEU A 37 -10.86 -4.31 0.04
CA LEU A 37 -10.79 -3.61 -1.25
C LEU A 37 -12.00 -3.96 -2.11
N GLU A 38 -12.47 -3.00 -2.89
CA GLU A 38 -13.52 -3.26 -3.88
C GLU A 38 -12.98 -4.16 -4.99
N PRO A 39 -13.82 -5.05 -5.55
CA PRO A 39 -13.47 -5.76 -6.77
C PRO A 39 -13.20 -4.72 -7.84
N ASN A 40 -12.02 -4.75 -8.47
CA ASN A 40 -11.50 -3.77 -9.43
C ASN A 40 -10.81 -2.52 -8.84
N ALA A 41 -10.70 -2.34 -7.53
CA ALA A 41 -10.05 -1.14 -6.97
C ALA A 41 -8.61 -0.92 -7.50
N ILE A 42 -7.85 -1.99 -7.74
CA ILE A 42 -6.50 -1.90 -8.31
C ILE A 42 -6.55 -1.61 -9.81
N ARG A 43 -7.48 -2.23 -10.52
CA ARG A 43 -7.70 -2.00 -11.95
C ARG A 43 -8.10 -0.56 -12.23
N ASP A 44 -8.99 0.00 -11.41
CA ASP A 44 -9.40 1.40 -11.53
C ASP A 44 -8.20 2.34 -11.40
N LEU A 45 -7.25 2.04 -10.50
CA LEU A 45 -6.00 2.80 -10.33
C LEU A 45 -5.08 2.71 -11.55
N ILE A 46 -5.08 1.58 -12.25
CA ILE A 46 -4.36 1.42 -13.53
C ILE A 46 -5.05 2.25 -14.61
N GLU A 47 -6.38 2.17 -14.71
CA GLU A 47 -7.16 2.89 -15.73
C GLU A 47 -7.06 4.41 -15.60
N ILE A 48 -6.93 4.93 -14.38
CA ILE A 48 -6.71 6.37 -14.14
C ILE A 48 -5.22 6.78 -14.14
N GLY A 49 -4.31 5.85 -14.45
CA GLY A 49 -2.88 6.13 -14.62
C GLY A 49 -2.10 6.38 -13.33
N LEU A 50 -2.59 5.89 -12.18
CA LEU A 50 -1.84 5.94 -10.91
C LEU A 50 -0.96 4.70 -10.70
N LEU A 51 -1.30 3.60 -11.38
CA LEU A 51 -0.50 2.38 -11.44
C LEU A 51 -0.25 1.98 -12.90
N ASN A 52 0.87 1.29 -13.15
CA ASN A 52 1.10 0.60 -14.42
C ASN A 52 0.51 -0.83 -14.38
N GLU A 53 0.53 -1.53 -15.52
CA GLU A 53 0.04 -2.92 -15.63
C GLU A 53 0.84 -3.91 -14.77
N LYS A 54 2.05 -3.53 -14.34
CA LYS A 54 2.86 -4.27 -13.38
C LYS A 54 2.52 -3.92 -11.92
N TYR A 55 1.44 -3.18 -11.63
CA TYR A 55 1.06 -2.74 -10.28
C TYR A 55 2.06 -1.79 -9.59
N GLU A 56 2.90 -1.11 -10.37
CA GLU A 56 3.88 -0.15 -9.85
C GLU A 56 3.33 1.27 -9.97
N LEU A 57 3.78 2.13 -9.06
CA LEU A 57 3.37 3.53 -9.03
C LEU A 57 3.93 4.27 -10.25
N THR A 58 3.05 4.97 -10.95
CA THR A 58 3.47 6.04 -11.88
C THR A 58 4.02 7.23 -11.09
N PRO A 59 4.70 8.20 -11.74
CA PRO A 59 5.14 9.43 -11.06
C PRO A 59 4.00 10.13 -10.30
N GLU A 60 2.82 10.19 -10.90
CA GLU A 60 1.59 10.76 -10.32
C GLU A 60 1.10 9.93 -9.14
N GLY A 61 1.09 8.59 -9.28
CA GLY A 61 0.78 7.66 -8.20
C GLY A 61 1.73 7.80 -7.01
N GLU A 62 3.03 7.97 -7.25
CA GLU A 62 4.03 8.15 -6.21
C GLU A 62 3.83 9.46 -5.45
N GLU A 63 3.50 10.54 -6.14
CA GLU A 63 3.22 11.83 -5.50
C GLU A 63 1.98 11.74 -4.59
N LEU A 64 0.91 11.10 -5.05
CA LEU A 64 -0.29 10.86 -4.23
C LEU A 64 0.00 9.94 -3.05
N ALA A 65 0.78 8.87 -3.26
CA ALA A 65 1.19 7.97 -2.18
C ALA A 65 2.01 8.71 -1.11
N LYS A 66 2.94 9.59 -1.51
CA LYS A 66 3.71 10.45 -0.59
C LYS A 66 2.78 11.33 0.24
N ARG A 67 1.82 12.00 -0.40
CA ARG A 67 0.85 12.85 0.30
C ARG A 67 -0.03 12.04 1.26
N ALA A 68 -0.43 10.83 0.87
CA ALA A 68 -1.20 9.93 1.71
C ALA A 68 -0.38 9.48 2.94
N VAL A 69 0.88 9.09 2.74
CA VAL A 69 1.82 8.76 3.83
C VAL A 69 2.00 9.94 4.78
N GLU A 70 2.25 11.14 4.27
CA GLU A 70 2.39 12.33 5.11
C GLU A 70 1.13 12.65 5.91
N ARG A 71 -0.05 12.47 5.29
CA ARG A 71 -1.34 12.66 5.97
C ARG A 71 -1.49 11.63 7.10
N ILE A 72 -1.24 10.37 6.80
CA ILE A 72 -1.24 9.26 7.77
C ILE A 72 -0.30 9.61 8.92
N GLU A 73 0.97 9.94 8.66
CA GLU A 73 1.96 10.32 9.68
C GLU A 73 1.51 11.51 10.54
N ARG A 74 0.86 12.53 9.95
CA ARG A 74 0.32 13.68 10.69
C ARG A 74 -0.88 13.31 11.57
N GLU A 75 -1.81 12.50 11.07
CA GLU A 75 -2.96 12.04 11.85
C GLU A 75 -2.52 11.14 13.01
N ILE A 76 -1.48 10.36 12.80
CA ILE A 76 -0.89 9.47 13.80
C ILE A 76 -0.20 10.24 14.92
N LYS A 77 0.53 11.32 14.60
CA LYS A 77 1.11 12.21 15.60
C LYS A 77 0.06 12.89 16.49
N LYS A 78 -1.22 12.89 16.08
CA LYS A 78 -2.32 13.53 16.83
C LYS A 78 -3.05 12.59 17.79
N GLY A 79 -2.76 11.28 17.84
CA GLY A 79 -3.46 10.38 18.78
C GLY A 79 -2.75 9.05 19.09
N PRO A 80 -2.85 8.53 20.34
CA PRO A 80 -2.11 7.35 20.80
C PRO A 80 -2.49 6.04 20.07
N LEU A 81 -3.74 5.89 19.60
CA LEU A 81 -4.15 4.75 18.77
C LEU A 81 -3.57 4.79 17.34
N GLY A 82 -3.27 5.98 16.82
CA GLY A 82 -2.67 6.15 15.50
C GLY A 82 -1.23 5.61 15.49
N ALA A 83 -0.46 5.89 16.54
CA ALA A 83 0.93 5.44 16.66
C ALA A 83 1.06 3.91 16.65
N LEU A 84 0.15 3.20 17.30
CA LEU A 84 0.13 1.73 17.31
C LEU A 84 -0.25 1.15 15.95
N LYS A 85 -1.21 1.77 15.24
CA LYS A 85 -1.62 1.38 13.88
C LYS A 85 -0.50 1.65 12.86
N TRP A 86 0.29 2.71 13.06
CA TRP A 86 1.48 3.03 12.27
C TRP A 86 2.69 2.16 12.57
N LEU A 87 2.95 1.86 13.84
CA LEU A 87 3.96 0.86 14.22
C LEU A 87 3.60 -0.50 13.63
N THR A 88 2.31 -0.85 13.61
CA THR A 88 1.81 -2.05 12.92
C THR A 88 2.01 -1.95 11.41
N LEU A 89 1.74 -0.81 10.75
CA LEU A 89 2.12 -0.55 9.35
C LEU A 89 3.63 -0.79 9.15
N ARG A 90 4.48 -0.10 9.92
CA ARG A 90 5.94 -0.14 9.76
C ARG A 90 6.54 -1.52 10.07
N MET A 91 5.98 -2.26 11.03
CA MET A 91 6.45 -3.59 11.46
C MET A 91 5.82 -4.76 10.70
N LYS A 92 4.58 -4.66 10.21
CA LYS A 92 3.87 -5.75 9.50
C LYS A 92 3.85 -5.62 7.97
N PHE A 93 4.47 -4.59 7.38
CA PHE A 93 4.41 -4.40 5.93
C PHE A 93 4.98 -5.56 5.10
N VAL A 94 5.66 -6.49 5.75
CA VAL A 94 5.61 -7.93 5.47
C VAL A 94 5.82 -8.60 6.85
N PRO A 95 4.90 -9.41 7.38
CA PRO A 95 5.22 -10.24 8.54
C PRO A 95 6.35 -11.23 8.17
N GLU A 96 7.19 -11.63 9.11
CA GLU A 96 8.03 -12.83 8.93
C GLU A 96 7.12 -13.97 8.46
N GLY A 97 7.23 -14.39 7.19
CA GLY A 97 6.21 -15.22 6.53
C GLY A 97 5.77 -14.76 5.12
N VAL A 98 6.38 -13.67 4.59
CA VAL A 98 6.57 -13.38 3.15
C VAL A 98 6.42 -14.57 2.21
N LYS A 99 5.21 -14.93 1.79
CA LYS A 99 5.02 -15.98 0.80
C LYS A 99 5.66 -15.56 -0.53
N PRO A 100 6.58 -16.36 -1.13
CA PRO A 100 7.26 -16.00 -2.37
C PRO A 100 6.30 -15.61 -3.48
N GLU A 101 5.10 -16.19 -3.53
CA GLU A 101 4.09 -15.92 -4.54
C GLU A 101 3.42 -14.53 -4.48
N TRP A 102 3.67 -13.73 -3.42
CA TRP A 102 3.19 -12.34 -3.35
C TRP A 102 4.19 -11.34 -3.93
N LEU A 103 5.45 -11.75 -3.99
CA LEU A 103 6.53 -11.00 -4.59
C LEU A 103 6.68 -11.46 -6.03
N TYR A 104 6.94 -10.53 -6.94
CA TYR A 104 7.42 -10.88 -8.28
C TYR A 104 8.75 -10.19 -8.52
N SER A 105 9.60 -10.88 -9.28
CA SER A 105 10.84 -10.32 -9.82
C SER A 105 10.49 -9.50 -11.05
N GLU A 106 11.08 -8.33 -11.21
CA GLU A 106 11.27 -7.76 -12.54
C GLU A 106 12.42 -8.54 -13.19
N ASP A 107 12.09 -9.45 -14.11
CA ASP A 107 13.00 -9.83 -15.20
C ASP A 107 12.93 -8.77 -16.31
#